data_AF-A0A969EA26-F1
#
_entry.id   AF-A0A969EA26-F1
#
_cell.length_a   1.000
_cell.length_b   1.000
_cell.length_c   1.000
_cell.angle_alpha   90.00
_cell.angle_beta   90.00
_cell.angle_gamma   90.00
#
_symmetry.space_group_name_H-M   'P 1'
#
loop_
_entity.id
_entity.type
_entity.pdbx_description
1 polymer ?
#
loop_
_entity_poly.entity_id
_entity_poly.type
_entity_poly.pdbx_seq_one_letter_code
_entity_poly.pdbx_strand_id
1 'polypeptide(L)'
;MTKSRMGSLGKLSDFGKVSQPLESVPEQLLSSSIQESQDVQEHFSASLSETDTVQKPVTINIKISREQHVWLTDTARQVRENNVEPVIPSDRMFPQHLIGVAIELLRNSDINWSEVKKPDDLKNKLKV
;
A
#
# COMPACT_ATOMS: atom_id res chain seq x y z
N MET A 1 -40.73 34.40 31.28
CA MET A 1 -40.55 33.17 30.47
C MET A 1 -39.06 32.99 30.18
N THR A 2 -38.50 31.89 30.68
CA THR A 2 -37.08 31.50 30.64
C THR A 2 -36.68 30.90 29.29
N LYS A 3 -35.50 31.26 28.76
CA LYS A 3 -34.82 30.45 27.73
C LYS A 3 -33.31 30.39 28.02
N SER A 4 -32.91 29.41 28.82
CA SER A 4 -31.52 28.93 28.88
C SER A 4 -31.14 28.31 27.54
N ARG A 5 -30.03 28.77 26.95
CA ARG A 5 -29.34 28.07 25.85
C ARG A 5 -28.19 27.28 26.45
N MET A 6 -28.39 25.98 26.57
CA MET A 6 -27.39 24.97 26.91
C MET A 6 -26.34 24.85 25.80
N GLY A 7 -25.07 24.74 26.19
CA GLY A 7 -24.01 24.16 25.35
C GLY A 7 -23.13 25.15 24.59
N SER A 8 -22.37 25.98 25.31
CA SER A 8 -21.15 26.57 24.73
C SER A 8 -20.05 25.52 24.76
N LEU A 9 -19.77 24.91 23.60
CA LEU A 9 -18.60 24.04 23.41
C LEU A 9 -17.32 24.79 23.82
N GLY A 10 -16.49 24.14 24.64
CA GLY A 10 -15.18 24.64 25.05
C GLY A 10 -14.30 24.93 23.84
N LYS A 11 -13.59 26.07 23.90
CA LYS A 11 -12.63 26.48 22.88
C LYS A 11 -11.46 25.50 22.89
N LEU A 12 -11.16 24.91 21.73
CA LEU A 12 -10.11 23.91 21.47
C LEU A 12 -8.66 24.40 21.69
N SER A 13 -8.46 25.52 22.38
CA SER A 13 -7.14 26.16 22.55
C SER A 13 -6.35 25.69 23.77
N ASP A 14 -6.88 24.78 24.60
CA ASP A 14 -6.22 24.36 25.85
C ASP A 14 -5.44 23.02 25.77
N PHE A 15 -5.38 22.35 24.62
CA PHE A 15 -4.75 21.01 24.53
C PHE A 15 -3.23 21.00 24.33
N GLY A 16 -2.54 22.15 24.45
CA GLY A 16 -1.12 22.28 24.07
C GLY A 16 -0.14 22.76 25.15
N LYS A 17 -0.55 23.00 26.39
CA LYS A 17 0.39 23.41 27.46
C LYS A 17 1.13 22.20 28.02
N VAL A 18 2.19 21.78 27.33
CA VAL A 18 3.26 20.96 27.92
C VAL A 18 4.27 21.92 28.56
N SER A 19 4.46 21.76 29.86
CA SER A 19 5.39 22.52 30.69
C SER A 19 6.83 22.35 30.20
N GLN A 20 7.49 23.45 29.85
CA GLN A 20 8.96 23.53 29.78
C GLN A 20 9.54 23.58 31.20
N PRO A 21 10.70 22.94 31.43
CA PRO A 21 11.67 23.47 32.38
C PRO A 21 12.88 24.06 31.64
N LEU A 22 13.26 25.28 32.06
CA LEU A 22 14.47 26.02 31.70
C LEU A 22 15.62 25.67 32.67
N GLU A 23 16.86 25.81 32.13
CA GLU A 23 18.16 26.07 32.83
C GLU A 23 18.79 24.89 33.62
N SER A 24 20.12 24.63 33.70
CA SER A 24 21.37 25.26 33.22
C SER A 24 22.61 24.37 33.61
N VAL A 25 23.55 24.08 32.67
CA VAL A 25 25.05 24.17 32.70
C VAL A 25 25.88 23.53 33.87
N PRO A 26 27.16 23.05 33.76
CA PRO A 26 27.91 22.17 32.83
C PRO A 26 28.86 21.12 33.56
N GLU A 27 29.77 20.49 32.78
CA GLU A 27 31.08 19.86 33.15
C GLU A 27 31.21 18.36 33.49
N GLN A 28 31.89 17.68 32.55
CA GLN A 28 32.97 16.69 32.69
C GLN A 28 32.73 15.36 33.42
N LEU A 29 32.78 14.27 32.64
CA LEU A 29 33.75 13.20 32.88
C LEU A 29 34.03 12.43 31.59
N LEU A 30 35.31 12.42 31.20
CA LEU A 30 35.87 11.53 30.19
C LEU A 30 35.71 10.07 30.65
N SER A 31 35.34 9.19 29.73
CA SER A 31 36.09 7.94 29.57
C SER A 31 35.87 7.32 28.19
N SER A 32 36.99 7.20 27.51
CA SER A 32 37.28 6.47 26.28
C SER A 32 36.85 5.01 26.30
N SER A 33 36.32 4.52 25.18
CA SER A 33 36.76 3.24 24.63
C SER A 33 36.46 3.18 23.12
N ILE A 34 37.52 3.37 22.34
CA ILE A 34 37.60 3.00 20.93
C ILE A 34 38.33 1.65 20.91
N GLN A 35 37.72 0.63 20.29
CA GLN A 35 38.47 -0.47 19.70
C GLN A 35 38.04 -0.66 18.26
N GLU A 36 38.95 -0.18 17.42
CA GLU A 36 39.09 -0.39 15.99
C GLU A 36 39.61 -1.80 15.73
N SER A 37 39.07 -2.46 14.71
CA SER A 37 39.77 -3.51 13.96
C SER A 37 39.22 -3.53 12.53
N GLN A 38 40.01 -2.89 11.65
CA GLN A 38 40.06 -3.09 10.19
C GLN A 38 40.57 -4.54 9.93
N ASP A 39 40.47 -5.22 8.78
CA ASP A 39 40.34 -4.82 7.39
C ASP A 39 40.01 -6.06 6.50
N VAL A 40 39.32 -5.80 5.39
CA VAL A 40 39.26 -6.46 4.05
C VAL A 40 39.35 -8.00 3.90
N GLN A 41 38.29 -8.60 3.33
CA GLN A 41 38.42 -9.30 2.04
C GLN A 41 37.11 -9.39 1.26
N GLU A 42 37.18 -8.85 0.04
CA GLU A 42 36.20 -8.91 -1.02
C GLU A 42 35.79 -10.35 -1.37
N HIS A 43 34.49 -10.61 -1.43
CA HIS A 43 33.95 -11.47 -2.48
C HIS A 43 32.75 -10.76 -3.10
N PHE A 44 32.94 -10.37 -4.36
CA PHE A 44 31.92 -9.97 -5.30
C PHE A 44 30.81 -11.03 -5.37
N SER A 45 29.76 -10.89 -4.57
CA SER A 45 28.45 -11.37 -4.97
C SER A 45 27.84 -10.29 -5.84
N ALA A 46 28.03 -10.45 -7.15
CA ALA A 46 27.17 -9.86 -8.15
C ALA A 46 25.75 -10.39 -7.94
N SER A 47 25.06 -9.88 -6.92
CA SER A 47 23.62 -9.92 -6.89
C SER A 47 23.19 -8.89 -7.90
N LEU A 48 22.78 -9.39 -9.07
CA LEU A 48 22.03 -8.66 -10.08
C LEU A 48 21.09 -7.69 -9.36
N SER A 49 21.49 -6.43 -9.28
CA SER A 49 20.56 -5.34 -9.12
C SER A 49 19.85 -5.29 -10.47
N GLU A 50 18.87 -6.19 -10.63
CA GLU A 50 17.76 -5.94 -11.52
C GLU A 50 17.33 -4.53 -11.16
N THR A 51 17.58 -3.62 -12.09
CA THR A 51 16.98 -2.32 -12.05
C THR A 51 15.49 -2.60 -12.15
N ASP A 52 14.84 -2.77 -10.99
CA ASP A 52 13.43 -2.50 -10.82
C ASP A 52 13.28 -1.05 -11.27
N THR A 53 13.10 -0.87 -12.57
CA THR A 53 12.63 0.37 -13.13
C THR A 53 11.25 0.49 -12.51
N VAL A 54 11.17 1.18 -11.38
CA VAL A 54 9.94 1.44 -10.64
C VAL A 54 9.01 2.09 -11.64
N GLN A 55 8.16 1.28 -12.28
CA GLN A 55 7.34 1.76 -13.38
C GLN A 55 6.37 2.74 -12.77
N LYS A 56 6.33 3.95 -13.34
CA LYS A 56 5.46 5.00 -12.85
C LYS A 56 4.00 4.51 -12.98
N PRO A 57 3.21 4.53 -11.89
CA PRO A 57 1.82 4.12 -11.98
C PRO A 57 1.07 5.02 -12.96
N VAL A 58 0.32 4.41 -13.88
CA VAL A 58 -0.50 5.10 -14.86
C VAL A 58 -1.95 5.04 -14.42
N THR A 59 -2.62 6.19 -14.38
CA THR A 59 -4.04 6.26 -14.07
C THR A 59 -4.86 5.93 -15.31
N ILE A 60 -5.76 4.95 -15.21
CA ILE A 60 -6.73 4.60 -16.24
C ILE A 60 -8.15 4.74 -15.69
N ASN A 61 -9.05 5.29 -16.50
CA ASN A 61 -10.47 5.42 -16.16
C ASN A 61 -11.25 4.25 -16.80
N ILE A 62 -11.57 3.23 -16.00
CA ILE A 62 -12.36 2.08 -16.46
C ILE A 62 -13.82 2.31 -16.10
N LYS A 63 -14.71 2.18 -17.10
CA LYS A 63 -16.16 2.17 -16.88
C LYS A 63 -16.64 0.73 -16.75
N ILE A 64 -17.27 0.40 -15.62
CA ILE A 64 -17.89 -0.89 -15.34
C ILE A 64 -19.35 -0.70 -14.95
N SER A 65 -20.17 -1.74 -15.10
CA SER A 65 -21.54 -1.72 -14.62
C SER A 65 -21.60 -1.72 -13.08
N ARG A 66 -22.73 -1.29 -12.51
CA ARG A 66 -22.95 -1.38 -11.05
C ARG A 66 -22.81 -2.81 -10.55
N GLU A 67 -23.34 -3.78 -11.30
CA GLU A 67 -23.28 -5.20 -10.96
C GLU A 67 -21.83 -5.70 -10.90
N GLN A 68 -21.00 -5.33 -11.89
CA GLN A 68 -19.57 -5.67 -11.90
C GLN A 68 -18.82 -5.04 -10.73
N HIS A 69 -19.13 -3.79 -10.39
CA HIS A 69 -18.52 -3.12 -9.23
C HIS A 69 -18.87 -3.80 -7.91
N VAL A 70 -20.15 -4.16 -7.72
CA VAL A 70 -20.62 -4.90 -6.56
C VAL A 70 -19.91 -6.25 -6.48
N TRP A 71 -19.89 -7.00 -7.59
CA TRP A 71 -19.24 -8.30 -7.66
C TRP A 71 -17.75 -8.25 -7.31
N LEU A 72 -16.99 -7.27 -7.82
CA LEU A 72 -15.57 -7.09 -7.48
C LEU A 72 -15.37 -6.77 -5.99
N THR A 73 -16.26 -5.96 -5.42
CA THR A 73 -16.22 -5.57 -4.00
C THR A 73 -16.48 -6.77 -3.10
N ASP A 74 -17.51 -7.55 -3.41
CA ASP A 74 -17.91 -8.73 -2.64
C ASP A 74 -16.86 -9.83 -2.76
N THR A 75 -16.31 -10.05 -3.96
CA THR A 75 -15.23 -11.04 -4.17
C THR A 75 -13.97 -10.65 -3.39
N ALA A 76 -13.53 -9.40 -3.46
CA ALA A 76 -12.37 -8.94 -2.69
C ALA A 76 -12.61 -9.01 -1.18
N ARG A 77 -13.85 -8.78 -0.72
CA ARG A 77 -14.25 -8.98 0.67
C ARG A 77 -14.17 -10.46 1.06
N GLN A 78 -14.73 -11.36 0.27
CA GLN A 78 -14.69 -12.80 0.53
C GLN A 78 -13.25 -13.31 0.62
N VAL A 79 -12.37 -12.89 -0.29
CA VAL A 79 -10.93 -13.25 -0.24
C VAL A 79 -10.28 -12.73 1.04
N ARG A 80 -10.64 -11.52 1.50
CA ARG A 80 -10.14 -11.00 2.78
C ARG A 80 -10.64 -11.81 3.98
N GLU A 81 -11.89 -12.24 3.95
CA GLU A 81 -12.51 -13.06 5.00
C GLU A 81 -11.95 -14.48 5.05
N ASN A 82 -11.34 -14.98 3.97
CA ASN A 82 -10.65 -16.28 3.96
C ASN A 82 -9.32 -16.29 4.72
N ASN A 83 -8.77 -15.14 5.13
CA ASN A 83 -7.50 -15.09 5.84
C ASN A 83 -7.69 -15.50 7.30
N VAL A 84 -7.10 -16.64 7.69
CA VAL A 84 -7.11 -17.14 9.08
C VAL A 84 -6.26 -16.26 9.99
N GLU A 85 -5.16 -15.72 9.45
CA GLU A 85 -4.25 -14.82 10.17
C GLU A 85 -4.48 -13.36 9.77
N PRO A 86 -4.24 -12.40 10.68
CA PRO A 86 -4.34 -10.97 10.35
C PRO A 86 -3.37 -10.56 9.24
N VAL A 87 -3.91 -10.06 8.13
CA VAL A 87 -3.12 -9.51 7.02
C VAL A 87 -2.92 -8.00 7.20
N ILE A 88 -1.68 -7.53 7.02
CA ILE A 88 -1.35 -6.11 7.08
C ILE A 88 -2.11 -5.33 6.01
N PRO A 89 -2.46 -4.05 6.24
CA PRO A 89 -3.31 -3.29 5.32
C PRO A 89 -2.84 -3.27 3.86
N SER A 90 -1.53 -3.20 3.62
CA SER A 90 -0.93 -3.14 2.28
C SER A 90 -1.15 -4.41 1.47
N ASP A 91 -1.20 -5.56 2.13
CA ASP A 91 -1.30 -6.88 1.47
C ASP A 91 -2.76 -7.35 1.34
N ARG A 92 -3.71 -6.53 1.80
CA ARG A 92 -5.14 -6.89 1.72
C ARG A 92 -5.61 -6.86 0.27
N MET A 93 -6.48 -7.82 -0.05
CA MET A 93 -7.12 -7.87 -1.36
C MET A 93 -8.14 -6.74 -1.53
N PHE A 94 -8.02 -5.97 -2.61
CA PHE A 94 -8.94 -4.91 -3.00
C PHE A 94 -9.41 -5.12 -4.45
N PRO A 95 -10.54 -4.53 -4.87
CA PRO A 95 -11.04 -4.65 -6.25
C PRO A 95 -10.01 -4.36 -7.33
N GLN A 96 -9.15 -3.35 -7.12
CA GLN A 96 -8.07 -3.00 -8.05
C GLN A 96 -7.05 -4.13 -8.26
N HIS A 97 -6.78 -4.92 -7.21
CA HIS A 97 -5.83 -6.03 -7.28
C HIS A 97 -6.39 -7.16 -8.16
N LEU A 98 -7.70 -7.43 -8.10
CA LEU A 98 -8.34 -8.41 -8.99
C LEU A 98 -8.23 -8.01 -10.47
N ILE A 99 -8.35 -6.72 -10.77
CA ILE A 99 -8.15 -6.20 -12.13
C ILE A 99 -6.69 -6.38 -12.56
N GLY A 100 -5.73 -6.10 -11.68
CA GLY A 100 -4.30 -6.33 -11.95
C GLY A 100 -3.99 -7.79 -12.25
N VAL A 101 -4.46 -8.72 -11.41
CA VAL A 101 -4.29 -10.17 -11.62
C VAL A 101 -4.94 -10.61 -12.94
N ALA A 102 -6.13 -10.10 -13.28
CA ALA A 102 -6.75 -10.42 -14.56
C ALA A 102 -5.89 -9.98 -15.76
N ILE A 103 -5.24 -8.82 -15.68
CA ILE A 103 -4.31 -8.34 -16.73
C ILE A 103 -3.10 -9.28 -16.84
N GLU A 104 -2.52 -9.69 -15.73
CA GLU A 104 -1.39 -10.64 -15.73
C GLU A 104 -1.78 -11.99 -16.34
N LEU A 105 -2.95 -12.52 -15.96
CA LEU A 105 -3.48 -13.75 -16.55
C LEU A 105 -3.69 -13.63 -18.06
N LEU A 106 -4.19 -12.49 -18.54
CA LEU A 106 -4.32 -12.24 -19.97
C LEU A 106 -2.93 -12.19 -20.63
N ARG A 107 -1.97 -11.44 -20.08
CA ARG A 107 -0.61 -11.35 -20.65
C ARG A 107 0.10 -12.69 -20.75
N ASN A 108 -0.14 -13.57 -19.77
CA ASN A 108 0.48 -14.89 -19.69
C ASN A 108 -0.34 -15.98 -20.40
N SER A 109 -1.50 -15.63 -20.97
CA SER A 109 -2.31 -16.57 -21.72
C SER A 109 -1.71 -16.85 -23.11
N ASP A 110 -1.81 -18.10 -23.56
CA ASP A 110 -1.37 -18.52 -24.89
C ASP A 110 -2.42 -18.16 -25.96
N ILE A 111 -2.65 -16.85 -26.11
CA ILE A 111 -3.60 -16.27 -27.05
C ILE A 111 -2.85 -15.49 -28.11
N ASN A 112 -3.13 -15.81 -29.38
CA ASN A 112 -2.69 -14.98 -30.48
C ASN A 112 -3.52 -13.69 -30.54
N TRP A 113 -3.02 -12.63 -29.89
CA TRP A 113 -3.67 -11.31 -29.83
C TRP A 113 -3.89 -10.66 -31.20
N SER A 114 -3.15 -11.07 -32.23
CA SER A 114 -3.33 -10.57 -33.61
C SER A 114 -4.64 -11.03 -34.24
N GLU A 115 -5.25 -12.11 -33.73
CA GLU A 115 -6.51 -12.66 -34.24
C GLU A 115 -7.74 -12.09 -33.53
N VAL A 116 -7.57 -11.49 -32.35
CA VAL A 116 -8.67 -11.00 -31.51
C VAL A 116 -9.05 -9.59 -31.97
N LYS A 117 -10.26 -9.41 -32.52
CA LYS A 117 -10.74 -8.11 -33.02
C LYS A 117 -11.85 -7.50 -32.19
N LYS A 118 -12.66 -8.35 -31.54
CA LYS A 118 -13.78 -7.95 -30.70
C LYS A 118 -13.83 -8.76 -29.39
N PRO A 119 -14.53 -8.28 -28.35
CA PRO A 119 -14.60 -8.97 -27.06
C PRO A 119 -15.10 -10.41 -27.15
N ASP A 120 -16.00 -10.71 -28.09
CA ASP A 120 -16.53 -12.07 -28.26
C ASP A 120 -15.48 -13.05 -28.81
N ASP A 121 -14.52 -12.58 -29.62
CA ASP A 121 -13.42 -13.43 -30.09
C ASP A 121 -12.54 -13.85 -28.92
N LEU A 122 -12.29 -12.91 -28.00
CA LEU A 122 -11.52 -13.17 -26.78
C LEU A 122 -12.24 -14.18 -25.87
N LYS A 123 -13.55 -14.01 -25.66
CA LYS A 123 -14.37 -14.96 -24.90
C LYS A 123 -14.29 -16.37 -25.48
N ASN A 124 -14.41 -16.50 -26.81
CA ASN A 124 -14.28 -17.78 -27.50
C ASN A 124 -12.90 -18.42 -27.31
N LYS A 125 -11.82 -17.61 -27.36
CA LYS A 125 -10.44 -18.10 -27.14
C LYS A 125 -10.19 -18.51 -25.68
N LEU A 126 -10.76 -17.76 -24.72
CA LEU A 126 -10.69 -18.06 -23.29
C LEU A 126 -11.65 -19.18 -22.85
N LYS A 127 -12.57 -19.62 -23.73
CA LYS A 127 -13.63 -20.59 -23.44
C LYS A 127 -14.56 -20.16 -22.29
N VAL A 128 -14.91 -18.88 -22.25
CA VAL A 128 -15.77 -18.24 -21.23
C VAL A 128 -17.03 -17.68 -21.86
#